data_AF-A0A660XEK0-F1
#
_entry.id   AF-A0A660XEK0-F1
#
_cell.length_a   1.000
_cell.length_b   1.000
_cell.length_c   1.000
_cell.angle_alpha   90.00
_cell.angle_beta   90.00
_cell.angle_gamma   90.00
#
_symmetry.space_group_name_H-M   'P 1'
#
loop_
_entity.id
_entity.type
_entity.pdbx_description
1 polymer ?
#
loop_
_entity_poly.entity_id
_entity_poly.type
_entity_poly.pdbx_seq_one_letter_code
_entity_poly.pdbx_strand_id
1 'polypeptide(L)'
;MGKILPADKSEIRQAIPMLKELIERHPLLGIEVVLGDAIYDTEDILKFIIKELKAKAGIPRSFRREKQEGFYFQKDKVYCPARIAMFRKGKMTVAGITYIQYACPLYWSKKIRQRYLLCPANHPKFFSQKGCNYLIRLTPSIREEIDYESQEFKSLYNKRTSIERCFSRLLSIAMQNPTTVGLNATQNHCTIAHITSLLVALTAYRSGQKDKIRFIKSFVPNFLDDFRKPS
;
A
#
# COMPACT_ATOMS: atom_id res chain seq x y z
N MET A 1 -20.63 -2.14 -8.28
CA MET A 1 -21.16 -1.41 -7.12
C MET A 1 -20.49 -1.98 -5.89
N GLY A 2 -19.29 -1.47 -5.61
CA GLY A 2 -18.59 -1.77 -4.36
C GLY A 2 -19.38 -1.15 -3.21
N LYS A 3 -19.66 -1.93 -2.17
CA LYS A 3 -20.28 -1.43 -0.94
C LYS A 3 -19.36 -0.36 -0.33
N ILE A 4 -19.84 0.87 -0.24
CA ILE A 4 -19.19 1.91 0.58
C ILE A 4 -19.44 1.50 2.03
N LEU A 5 -18.38 1.01 2.67
CA LEU A 5 -18.41 0.56 4.06
C LEU A 5 -18.02 1.72 5.00
N PRO A 6 -18.51 1.72 6.25
CA PRO A 6 -18.24 2.77 7.23
C PRO A 6 -16.73 2.95 7.48
N ALA A 7 -16.34 4.15 7.92
CA ALA A 7 -14.97 4.63 8.17
C ALA A 7 -14.13 3.79 9.18
N ASP A 8 -14.69 2.72 9.71
CA ASP A 8 -14.08 1.83 10.72
C ASP A 8 -13.35 0.61 10.11
N LYS A 9 -13.45 0.40 8.79
CA LYS A 9 -12.72 -0.69 8.11
C LYS A 9 -11.43 -0.17 7.48
N SER A 10 -10.30 -0.75 7.90
CA SER A 10 -8.99 -0.49 7.31
C SER A 10 -9.02 -0.63 5.78
N GLU A 11 -8.70 0.45 5.08
CA GLU A 11 -8.66 0.54 3.61
C GLU A 11 -7.79 -0.57 2.97
N ILE A 12 -6.72 -0.97 3.66
CA ILE A 12 -5.83 -2.07 3.25
C ILE A 12 -6.62 -3.38 3.07
N ARG A 13 -7.58 -3.67 3.96
CA ARG A 13 -8.36 -4.91 3.91
C ARG A 13 -9.33 -4.94 2.72
N GLN A 14 -9.67 -3.79 2.15
CA GLN A 14 -10.61 -3.68 1.03
C GLN A 14 -9.92 -3.73 -0.34
N ALA A 15 -8.61 -3.48 -0.41
CA ALA A 15 -7.87 -3.42 -1.68
C ALA A 15 -8.04 -4.70 -2.52
N ILE A 16 -7.79 -5.88 -1.94
CA ILE A 16 -7.92 -7.15 -2.67
C ILE A 16 -9.38 -7.44 -3.05
N PRO A 17 -10.38 -7.35 -2.14
CA PRO A 17 -11.79 -7.51 -2.51
C PRO A 17 -12.21 -6.60 -3.68
N MET A 18 -11.82 -5.33 -3.67
CA MET A 18 -12.17 -4.38 -4.73
C MET A 18 -11.53 -4.75 -6.07
N LEU A 19 -10.27 -5.17 -6.09
CA LEU A 19 -9.60 -5.63 -7.30
C LEU A 19 -10.25 -6.91 -7.86
N LYS A 20 -10.60 -7.87 -6.99
CA LYS A 20 -11.32 -9.09 -7.40
C LYS A 20 -12.67 -8.76 -8.02
N GLU A 21 -13.44 -7.89 -7.37
CA GLU A 21 -14.74 -7.43 -7.88
C GLU A 21 -14.61 -6.72 -9.24
N LEU A 22 -13.56 -5.91 -9.43
CA LEU A 22 -13.30 -5.24 -10.70
C LEU A 22 -13.07 -6.26 -11.83
N ILE A 23 -12.25 -7.28 -11.59
CA ILE A 23 -11.91 -8.31 -12.57
C ILE A 23 -13.11 -9.19 -12.90
N GLU A 24 -13.88 -9.58 -11.88
CA GLU A 24 -15.09 -10.37 -12.06
C GLU A 24 -16.14 -9.64 -12.90
N ARG A 25 -16.32 -8.34 -12.66
CA ARG A 25 -17.27 -7.51 -13.43
C ARG A 25 -16.77 -7.17 -14.83
N HIS A 26 -15.45 -7.13 -15.02
CA HIS A 26 -14.83 -6.70 -16.27
C HIS A 26 -13.74 -7.68 -16.71
N PRO A 27 -14.09 -8.92 -17.11
CA PRO A 27 -13.12 -9.98 -17.43
C PRO A 27 -12.27 -9.66 -18.67
N LEU A 28 -12.73 -8.75 -19.53
CA LEU A 28 -12.00 -8.28 -20.71
C LEU A 28 -10.96 -7.19 -20.39
N LEU A 29 -10.93 -6.69 -19.15
CA LEU A 29 -9.99 -5.64 -18.75
C LEU A 29 -8.62 -6.26 -18.46
N GLY A 30 -7.68 -6.10 -19.39
CA GLY A 30 -6.28 -6.44 -19.19
C GLY A 30 -5.62 -5.47 -18.20
N ILE A 31 -5.51 -5.86 -16.93
CA ILE A 31 -4.84 -5.05 -15.90
C ILE A 31 -3.33 -5.28 -16.02
N GLU A 32 -2.63 -4.34 -16.65
CA GLU A 32 -1.16 -4.39 -16.76
C GLU A 32 -0.46 -3.81 -15.52
N VAL A 33 -1.10 -2.83 -14.87
CA VAL A 33 -0.51 -2.06 -13.77
C VAL A 33 -1.56 -1.75 -12.72
N VAL A 34 -1.17 -1.91 -11.45
CA VAL A 34 -1.95 -1.43 -10.30
C VAL A 34 -1.13 -0.37 -9.57
N LEU A 35 -1.67 0.86 -9.50
CA LEU A 35 -1.09 2.00 -8.79
C LEU A 35 -1.76 2.18 -7.44
N GLY A 36 -0.99 2.62 -6.44
CA GLY A 36 -1.55 2.94 -5.13
C GLY A 36 -0.59 3.69 -4.22
N ASP A 37 -1.11 4.13 -3.09
CA ASP A 37 -0.35 4.82 -2.05
C ASP A 37 0.50 3.86 -1.21
N ALA A 38 1.52 4.41 -0.55
CA ALA A 38 2.40 3.66 0.37
C ALA A 38 1.65 2.93 1.50
N ILE A 39 0.39 3.31 1.78
CA ILE A 39 -0.45 2.60 2.75
C ILE A 39 -0.78 1.16 2.31
N TYR A 40 -0.84 0.92 1.00
CA TYR A 40 -1.13 -0.38 0.41
C TYR A 40 0.12 -1.27 0.27
N ASP A 41 1.30 -0.80 0.69
CA ASP A 41 2.52 -1.59 0.73
C ASP A 41 2.44 -2.69 1.81
N THR A 42 1.73 -3.76 1.46
CA THR A 42 1.61 -4.99 2.24
C THR A 42 1.95 -6.18 1.37
N GLU A 43 2.54 -7.23 1.97
CA GLU A 43 2.95 -8.38 1.17
C GLU A 43 1.78 -9.08 0.49
N ASP A 44 0.63 -9.13 1.13
CA ASP A 44 -0.55 -9.81 0.59
C ASP A 44 -1.08 -9.07 -0.65
N ILE A 45 -1.16 -7.74 -0.60
CA ILE A 45 -1.58 -6.91 -1.74
C ILE A 45 -0.57 -7.04 -2.89
N LEU A 46 0.72 -6.91 -2.59
CA LEU A 46 1.77 -7.00 -3.62
C LEU A 46 1.83 -8.40 -4.25
N LYS A 47 1.69 -9.46 -3.45
CA LYS A 47 1.61 -10.85 -3.95
C LYS A 47 0.39 -11.03 -4.86
N PHE A 48 -0.77 -10.52 -4.45
CA PHE A 48 -1.97 -10.58 -5.28
C PHE A 48 -1.73 -9.91 -6.65
N ILE A 49 -1.19 -8.69 -6.66
CA ILE A 49 -0.93 -7.96 -7.92
C ILE A 49 0.10 -8.69 -8.80
N ILE A 50 1.24 -9.09 -8.24
CA ILE A 50 2.37 -9.60 -9.02
C ILE A 50 2.17 -11.07 -9.40
N LYS A 51 1.66 -11.90 -8.49
CA LYS A 51 1.56 -13.36 -8.70
C LYS A 51 0.21 -13.79 -9.25
N GLU A 52 -0.89 -13.23 -8.74
CA GLU A 52 -2.23 -13.61 -9.19
C GLU A 52 -2.65 -12.81 -10.44
N LEU A 53 -2.53 -11.48 -10.40
CA LEU A 53 -2.90 -10.64 -11.56
C LEU A 53 -1.84 -10.62 -12.66
N LYS A 54 -0.59 -10.99 -12.34
CA LYS A 54 0.57 -10.86 -13.24
C LYS A 54 0.75 -9.42 -13.75
N ALA A 55 0.40 -8.44 -12.91
CA ALA A 55 0.47 -7.01 -13.20
C ALA A 55 1.67 -6.38 -12.49
N LYS A 56 2.14 -5.22 -12.98
CA LYS A 56 3.16 -4.42 -12.28
C LYS A 56 2.54 -3.69 -11.10
N ALA A 57 3.19 -3.78 -9.93
CA ALA A 57 2.79 -3.04 -8.74
C ALA A 57 3.51 -1.68 -8.68
N GLY A 58 2.79 -0.59 -8.97
CA GLY A 58 3.28 0.79 -8.80
C GLY A 58 2.89 1.37 -7.44
N ILE A 59 3.21 0.65 -6.36
CA ILE A 59 2.96 1.05 -4.98
C ILE A 59 4.31 1.31 -4.30
N PRO A 60 4.59 2.53 -3.81
CA PRO A 60 5.87 2.88 -3.22
C PRO A 60 6.05 2.22 -1.85
N ARG A 61 7.31 1.98 -1.47
CA ARG A 61 7.65 1.37 -0.19
C ARG A 61 7.28 2.26 0.99
N SER A 62 6.70 1.67 2.03
CA SER A 62 6.31 2.38 3.25
C SER A 62 7.48 2.47 4.23
N PHE A 63 8.11 3.64 4.32
CA PHE A 63 9.23 3.89 5.25
C PHE A 63 8.84 3.79 6.74
N ARG A 64 7.55 3.86 7.07
CA ARG A 64 7.06 3.77 8.47
C ARG A 64 7.38 2.44 9.16
N ARG A 65 7.82 1.41 8.41
CA ARG A 65 8.01 0.04 8.92
C ARG A 65 9.47 -0.43 8.97
N GLU A 66 10.43 0.38 8.55
CA GLU A 66 11.84 -0.01 8.64
C GLU A 66 12.33 0.14 10.08
N LYS A 67 12.15 -0.92 10.87
CA LYS A 67 12.90 -1.06 12.11
C LYS A 67 14.36 -1.28 11.73
N GLN A 68 15.23 -0.36 12.12
CA GLN A 68 16.66 -0.65 12.14
C GLN A 68 16.89 -1.92 12.95
N GLU A 69 17.49 -2.91 12.30
CA GLU A 69 17.79 -4.19 12.90
C GLU A 69 18.91 -4.00 13.91
N GLY A 70 18.59 -4.11 15.21
CA GLY A 70 19.55 -3.94 16.31
C GLY A 70 20.47 -5.14 16.50
N PHE A 71 20.96 -5.76 15.43
CA PHE A 71 21.85 -6.93 15.48
C PHE A 71 22.87 -6.87 14.34
N TYR A 72 23.93 -7.67 14.44
CA TYR A 72 25.01 -7.72 13.45
C TYR A 72 25.20 -9.13 12.90
N PHE A 73 25.55 -9.23 11.62
CA PHE A 73 26.03 -10.46 11.00
C PHE A 73 27.55 -10.47 10.90
N GLN A 74 28.19 -11.55 11.34
CA GLN A 74 29.62 -11.78 11.14
C GLN A 74 29.90 -13.29 11.04
N LYS A 75 30.59 -13.73 9.96
CA LYS A 75 31.01 -15.14 9.76
C LYS A 75 29.88 -16.14 10.05
N ASP A 76 28.72 -15.96 9.41
CA ASP A 76 27.50 -16.78 9.54
C ASP A 76 26.86 -16.82 10.94
N LYS A 77 27.28 -15.93 11.84
CA LYS A 77 26.71 -15.80 13.17
C LYS A 77 26.03 -14.45 13.33
N VAL A 78 24.98 -14.47 14.14
CA VAL A 78 24.20 -13.29 14.51
C VAL A 78 24.66 -12.84 15.88
N TYR A 79 24.89 -11.56 16.03
CA TYR A 79 25.37 -10.95 17.25
C TYR A 79 24.39 -9.89 17.73
N CYS A 80 24.17 -9.83 19.04
CA CYS A 80 23.40 -8.74 19.64
C CYS A 80 24.21 -7.42 19.64
N PRO A 81 23.63 -6.27 20.07
CA PRO A 81 24.33 -4.99 20.13
C PRO A 81 25.65 -5.03 20.92
N ALA A 82 25.74 -5.88 21.94
CA ALA A 82 26.95 -6.07 22.74
C ALA A 82 27.96 -7.06 22.12
N ARG A 83 27.84 -7.38 20.82
CA ARG A 83 28.72 -8.32 20.10
C ARG A 83 28.81 -9.72 20.74
N ILE A 84 27.74 -10.17 21.38
CA ILE A 84 27.62 -11.55 21.89
C ILE A 84 26.89 -12.40 20.85
N ALA A 85 27.49 -13.53 20.47
CA ALA A 85 26.91 -14.48 19.54
C ALA A 85 25.57 -15.02 20.09
N MET A 86 24.53 -14.90 19.28
CA MET A 86 23.17 -15.22 19.68
C MET A 86 22.87 -16.72 19.60
N PHE A 87 21.93 -17.17 20.42
CA PHE A 87 21.49 -18.56 20.43
C PHE A 87 20.48 -18.79 19.30
N ARG A 88 20.82 -19.69 18.37
CA ARG A 88 19.90 -20.11 17.31
C ARG A 88 18.84 -21.03 17.90
N LYS A 89 17.61 -20.54 18.00
CA LYS A 89 16.49 -21.26 18.61
C LYS A 89 15.85 -22.27 17.66
N GLY A 90 15.72 -21.91 16.37
CA GLY A 90 15.08 -22.76 15.37
C GLY A 90 14.56 -21.99 14.17
N LYS A 91 13.70 -22.63 13.38
CA LYS A 91 12.96 -22.00 12.28
C LYS A 91 11.48 -21.88 12.67
N MET A 92 10.81 -20.85 12.19
CA MET A 92 9.36 -20.72 12.25
C MET A 92 8.82 -20.31 10.88
N THR A 93 7.63 -20.79 10.53
CA THR A 93 6.93 -20.34 9.33
C THR A 93 5.59 -19.74 9.73
N VAL A 94 5.32 -18.51 9.29
CA VAL A 94 4.06 -17.80 9.56
C VAL A 94 3.60 -17.20 8.24
N ALA A 95 2.35 -17.49 7.84
CA ALA A 95 1.75 -16.99 6.58
C ALA A 95 2.64 -17.23 5.34
N GLY A 96 3.29 -18.39 5.27
CA GLY A 96 4.19 -18.75 4.16
C GLY A 96 5.57 -18.09 4.19
N ILE A 97 5.90 -17.30 5.22
CA ILE A 97 7.21 -16.67 5.39
C ILE A 97 7.99 -17.44 6.45
N THR A 98 9.18 -17.93 6.09
CA THR A 98 10.07 -18.64 7.02
C THR A 98 11.09 -17.68 7.63
N TYR A 99 11.23 -17.75 8.95
CA TYR A 99 12.20 -17.00 9.73
C TYR A 99 13.11 -17.95 10.51
N ILE A 100 14.39 -17.59 10.67
CA ILE A 100 15.24 -18.15 11.72
C ILE A 100 15.06 -17.30 12.97
N GLN A 101 14.82 -17.98 14.10
CA GLN A 101 14.70 -17.36 15.40
C GLN A 101 16.06 -17.33 16.11
N TYR A 102 16.50 -16.14 16.52
CA TYR A 102 17.65 -15.94 17.39
C TYR A 102 17.19 -15.38 18.74
N ALA A 103 17.71 -15.95 19.81
CA ALA A 103 17.35 -15.58 21.17
C ALA A 103 18.58 -15.18 22.00
N CYS A 104 18.33 -14.46 23.09
CA CYS A 104 19.37 -13.93 23.95
C CYS A 104 20.23 -15.07 24.56
N PRO A 105 21.54 -15.07 24.32
CA PRO A 105 22.43 -16.12 24.84
C PRO A 105 22.52 -16.09 26.37
N LEU A 106 22.37 -14.93 27.00
CA LEU A 106 22.36 -14.78 28.47
C LEU A 106 21.20 -15.55 29.12
N TYR A 107 20.08 -15.70 28.41
CA TYR A 107 18.98 -16.50 28.91
C TYR A 107 19.18 -17.99 28.60
N TRP A 108 19.56 -18.33 27.37
CA TRP A 108 19.54 -19.71 26.87
C TRP A 108 20.84 -20.50 27.08
N SER A 109 21.95 -19.85 27.44
CA SER A 109 23.23 -20.52 27.70
C SER A 109 23.71 -20.25 29.13
N LYS A 110 23.77 -21.30 29.97
CA LYS A 110 24.29 -21.20 31.34
C LYS A 110 25.74 -20.71 31.38
N LYS A 111 26.59 -21.18 30.45
CA LYS A 111 28.00 -20.79 30.34
C LYS A 111 28.18 -19.30 30.05
N ILE A 112 27.33 -18.73 29.20
CA ILE A 112 27.39 -17.31 28.88
C ILE A 112 26.77 -16.50 30.03
N ARG A 113 25.65 -16.95 30.60
CA ARG A 113 25.00 -16.30 31.76
C ARG A 113 25.96 -16.10 32.94
N GLN A 114 26.77 -17.11 33.27
CA GLN A 114 27.73 -17.02 34.38
C GLN A 114 28.81 -15.94 34.18
N ARG A 115 29.05 -15.49 32.94
CA ARG A 115 30.05 -14.46 32.63
C ARG A 115 29.54 -13.04 32.80
N TYR A 116 28.22 -12.85 32.89
CA TYR A 116 27.61 -11.52 32.90
C TYR A 116 26.51 -11.46 33.95
N LEU A 117 26.68 -10.58 34.94
CA LEU A 117 25.66 -10.31 35.95
C LEU A 117 24.47 -9.52 35.36
N LEU A 118 24.77 -8.62 34.40
CA LEU A 118 23.83 -7.73 33.73
C LEU A 118 23.98 -7.82 32.21
N CYS A 119 22.94 -7.39 31.48
CA CYS A 119 23.03 -7.31 30.03
C CYS A 119 24.01 -6.19 29.61
N PRO A 120 25.11 -6.51 28.90
CA PRO A 120 26.06 -5.48 28.44
C PRO A 120 25.47 -4.57 27.35
N ALA A 121 24.39 -5.00 26.69
CA ALA A 121 23.63 -4.17 25.75
C ALA A 121 22.55 -3.31 26.43
N ASN A 122 22.45 -3.36 27.77
CA ASN A 122 21.40 -2.73 28.57
C ASN A 122 19.99 -2.94 28.01
N HIS A 123 19.69 -4.17 27.55
CA HIS A 123 18.44 -4.44 26.87
C HIS A 123 17.26 -4.32 27.86
N PRO A 124 16.23 -3.50 27.57
CA PRO A 124 15.18 -3.18 28.55
C PRO A 124 14.39 -4.40 29.03
N LYS A 125 14.31 -5.44 28.19
CA LYS A 125 13.62 -6.70 28.50
C LYS A 125 14.51 -7.76 29.16
N PHE A 126 15.68 -7.39 29.68
CA PHE A 126 16.61 -8.34 30.29
C PHE A 126 16.06 -8.93 31.60
N PHE A 127 15.53 -8.09 32.49
CA PHE A 127 14.99 -8.53 33.77
C PHE A 127 13.55 -9.02 33.70
N SER A 128 12.74 -8.41 32.84
CA SER A 128 11.31 -8.72 32.74
C SER A 128 10.98 -9.87 31.78
N GLN A 129 11.88 -10.22 30.85
CA GLN A 129 11.65 -11.26 29.84
C GLN A 129 12.94 -12.02 29.50
N LYS A 130 12.93 -12.79 28.41
CA LYS A 130 14.07 -13.60 27.94
C LYS A 130 15.13 -12.79 27.18
N GLY A 131 15.21 -11.47 27.37
CA GLY A 131 16.15 -10.58 26.67
C GLY A 131 15.87 -10.35 25.18
N CYS A 132 16.91 -10.12 24.39
CA CYS A 132 16.85 -9.89 22.95
C CYS A 132 16.26 -11.08 22.18
N ASN A 133 15.38 -10.82 21.23
CA ASN A 133 14.89 -11.82 20.26
C ASN A 133 14.86 -11.17 18.87
N TYR A 134 15.47 -11.82 17.89
CA TYR A 134 15.43 -11.37 16.50
C TYR A 134 14.92 -12.48 15.59
N LEU A 135 14.18 -12.07 14.58
CA LEU A 135 13.65 -12.93 13.53
C LEU A 135 14.32 -12.53 12.24
N ILE A 136 15.06 -13.45 11.64
CA ILE A 136 15.77 -13.22 10.39
C ILE A 136 15.00 -13.94 9.31
N ARG A 137 14.50 -13.18 8.35
CA ARG A 137 13.71 -13.71 7.25
C ARG A 137 14.62 -14.53 6.32
N LEU A 138 14.15 -15.73 5.94
CA LEU A 138 14.82 -16.60 4.96
C LEU A 138 14.16 -16.57 3.58
N THR A 139 12.83 -16.49 3.56
CA THR A 139 12.09 -16.42 2.30
C THR A 139 12.26 -15.02 1.70
N PRO A 140 12.55 -14.85 0.40
CA PRO A 140 12.63 -13.52 -0.20
C PRO A 140 11.32 -12.73 0.00
N SER A 141 11.42 -11.41 0.09
CA SER A 141 10.24 -10.55 0.08
C SER A 141 9.74 -10.35 -1.35
N ILE A 142 8.42 -10.29 -1.53
CA ILE A 142 7.82 -9.91 -2.82
C ILE A 142 8.28 -8.51 -3.29
N ARG A 143 8.72 -7.66 -2.35
CA ARG A 143 9.29 -6.34 -2.64
C ARG A 143 10.62 -6.42 -3.39
N GLU A 144 11.35 -7.52 -3.30
CA GLU A 144 12.59 -7.73 -4.04
C GLU A 144 12.32 -7.92 -5.55
N GLU A 145 11.09 -8.27 -5.93
CA GLU A 145 10.68 -8.36 -7.34
C GLU A 145 10.31 -6.98 -7.93
N ILE A 146 10.28 -5.93 -7.12
CA ILE A 146 9.93 -4.57 -7.54
C ILE A 146 11.19 -3.73 -7.60
N ASP A 147 11.54 -3.25 -8.79
CA ASP A 147 12.60 -2.27 -8.97
C ASP A 147 12.07 -0.85 -8.71
N TYR A 148 12.09 -0.46 -7.43
CA TYR A 148 11.69 0.87 -6.97
C TYR A 148 12.55 2.01 -7.53
N GLU A 149 13.80 1.72 -7.90
CA GLU A 149 14.74 2.74 -8.37
C GLU A 149 14.69 2.95 -9.88
N SER A 150 14.09 2.00 -10.61
CA SER A 150 13.89 2.11 -12.05
C SER A 150 13.18 3.41 -12.46
N GLN A 151 13.62 3.95 -13.60
CA GLN A 151 12.94 5.08 -14.24
C GLN A 151 11.50 4.72 -14.64
N GLU A 152 11.27 3.45 -15.00
CA GLU A 152 9.93 2.96 -15.31
C GLU A 152 9.00 3.09 -14.11
N PHE A 153 9.40 2.59 -12.93
CA PHE A 153 8.60 2.68 -11.71
C PHE A 153 8.30 4.14 -11.35
N LYS A 154 9.32 5.01 -11.38
CA LYS A 154 9.18 6.44 -11.09
C LYS A 154 8.20 7.12 -12.06
N SER A 155 8.33 6.85 -13.36
CA SER A 155 7.42 7.37 -14.39
C SER A 155 5.98 6.90 -14.19
N LEU A 156 5.81 5.61 -13.87
CA LEU A 156 4.50 5.00 -13.64
C LEU A 156 3.83 5.57 -12.39
N TYR A 157 4.57 5.67 -11.29
CA TYR A 157 4.09 6.23 -10.04
C TYR A 157 3.71 7.71 -10.17
N ASN A 158 4.47 8.51 -10.94
CA ASN A 158 4.16 9.91 -11.21
C ASN A 158 2.81 10.12 -11.93
N LYS A 159 2.25 9.09 -12.60
CA LYS A 159 0.90 9.17 -13.19
C LYS A 159 -0.18 9.33 -12.12
N ARG A 160 0.04 8.85 -10.88
CA ARG A 160 -0.91 8.96 -9.75
C ARG A 160 -1.27 10.42 -9.44
N THR A 161 -0.28 11.32 -9.42
CA THR A 161 -0.51 12.75 -9.16
C THR A 161 -1.46 13.37 -10.17
N SER A 162 -1.47 12.89 -11.41
CA SER A 162 -2.42 13.35 -12.40
C SER A 162 -3.87 12.96 -12.07
N ILE A 163 -4.06 11.75 -11.56
CA ILE A 163 -5.36 11.22 -11.13
C ILE A 163 -5.85 11.98 -9.89
N GLU A 164 -4.98 12.18 -8.89
CA GLU A 164 -5.29 12.96 -7.68
C GLU A 164 -5.79 14.37 -8.04
N ARG A 165 -5.09 15.07 -8.93
CA ARG A 165 -5.52 16.40 -9.40
C ARG A 165 -6.89 16.36 -10.08
N CYS A 166 -7.20 15.32 -10.85
CA CYS A 166 -8.53 15.15 -11.44
C CYS A 166 -9.60 14.96 -10.37
N PHE A 167 -9.35 14.10 -9.37
CA PHE A 167 -10.30 13.87 -8.29
C PHE A 167 -10.48 15.09 -7.37
N SER A 168 -9.41 15.83 -7.04
CA SER A 168 -9.53 17.08 -6.27
C SER A 168 -10.39 18.11 -7.01
N ARG A 169 -10.25 18.20 -8.34
CA ARG A 169 -11.10 19.08 -9.17
C ARG A 169 -12.54 18.61 -9.19
N LEU A 170 -12.77 17.31 -9.43
CA LEU A 170 -14.11 16.72 -9.43
C LEU A 170 -14.80 16.95 -8.07
N LEU A 171 -14.06 16.77 -6.97
CA LEU A 171 -14.52 17.06 -5.62
C LEU A 171 -14.97 18.52 -5.50
N SER A 172 -14.12 19.48 -5.88
CA SER A 172 -14.43 20.90 -5.78
C SER A 172 -15.62 21.36 -6.63
N ILE A 173 -15.83 20.74 -7.80
CA ILE A 173 -16.87 21.13 -8.75
C ILE A 173 -18.21 20.46 -8.42
N ALA A 174 -18.18 19.18 -8.05
CA ALA A 174 -19.39 18.35 -8.02
C ALA A 174 -19.69 17.73 -6.66
N MET A 175 -18.72 17.53 -5.75
CA MET A 175 -18.96 16.70 -4.55
C MET A 175 -18.79 17.42 -3.21
N GLN A 176 -18.18 18.62 -3.17
CA GLN A 176 -17.92 19.33 -1.91
C GLN A 176 -19.19 19.94 -1.29
N ASN A 177 -20.09 20.48 -2.11
CA ASN A 177 -21.38 21.03 -1.69
C ASN A 177 -22.50 20.43 -2.55
N PRO A 178 -22.85 19.14 -2.36
CA PRO A 178 -23.90 18.53 -3.15
C PRO A 178 -25.25 19.19 -2.85
N THR A 179 -26.05 19.42 -3.89
CA THR A 179 -27.42 19.93 -3.75
C THR A 179 -28.40 18.89 -3.22
N THR A 180 -27.97 17.63 -3.14
CA THR A 180 -28.77 16.49 -2.68
C THR A 180 -28.54 16.19 -1.21
N VAL A 181 -29.62 15.80 -0.51
CA VAL A 181 -29.60 15.43 0.90
C VAL A 181 -29.92 13.94 1.04
N GLY A 182 -29.15 13.24 1.88
CA GLY A 182 -29.34 11.81 2.17
C GLY A 182 -28.35 10.90 1.43
N LEU A 183 -27.94 9.81 2.10
CA LEU A 183 -26.84 8.94 1.65
C LEU A 183 -27.02 8.40 0.23
N ASN A 184 -28.20 7.87 -0.11
CA ASN A 184 -28.46 7.31 -1.45
C ASN A 184 -28.39 8.39 -2.53
N ALA A 185 -28.95 9.57 -2.27
CA ALA A 185 -28.93 10.68 -3.22
C ALA A 185 -27.52 11.20 -3.43
N THR A 186 -26.73 11.34 -2.36
CA THR A 186 -25.30 11.71 -2.44
C THR A 186 -24.47 10.65 -3.17
N GLN A 187 -24.72 9.35 -2.93
CA GLN A 187 -24.04 8.26 -3.64
C GLN A 187 -24.32 8.27 -5.14
N ASN A 188 -25.58 8.45 -5.52
CA ASN A 188 -25.98 8.57 -6.93
C ASN A 188 -25.33 9.79 -7.59
N HIS A 189 -25.34 10.93 -6.91
CA HIS A 189 -24.70 12.16 -7.38
C HIS A 189 -23.20 11.98 -7.62
N CYS A 190 -22.49 11.39 -6.65
CA CYS A 190 -21.07 11.05 -6.81
C CYS A 190 -20.85 10.09 -7.99
N THR A 191 -21.71 9.09 -8.16
CA THR A 191 -21.60 8.12 -9.26
C THR A 191 -21.73 8.80 -10.62
N ILE A 192 -22.72 9.68 -10.79
CA ILE A 192 -22.93 10.46 -12.02
C ILE A 192 -21.69 11.32 -12.29
N ALA A 193 -21.17 12.03 -11.29
CA ALA A 193 -19.98 12.87 -11.44
C ALA A 193 -18.75 12.08 -11.94
N HIS A 194 -18.54 10.85 -11.41
CA HIS A 194 -17.48 9.97 -11.90
C HIS A 194 -17.71 9.51 -13.35
N ILE A 195 -18.93 9.12 -13.70
CA ILE A 195 -19.29 8.75 -15.09
C ILE A 195 -19.05 9.93 -16.04
N THR A 196 -19.46 11.14 -15.67
CA THR A 196 -19.20 12.35 -16.45
C THR A 196 -17.71 12.57 -16.66
N SER A 197 -16.87 12.36 -15.64
CA SER A 197 -15.42 12.46 -15.80
C SER A 197 -14.86 11.44 -16.80
N LEU A 198 -15.38 10.21 -16.81
CA LEU A 198 -14.99 9.18 -17.77
C LEU A 198 -15.46 9.52 -19.19
N LEU A 199 -16.67 10.07 -19.33
CA LEU A 199 -17.21 10.51 -20.62
C LEU A 199 -16.40 11.66 -21.22
N VAL A 200 -15.98 12.64 -20.41
CA VAL A 200 -15.10 13.73 -20.86
C VAL A 200 -13.76 13.17 -21.35
N ALA A 201 -13.16 12.25 -20.59
CA ALA A 201 -11.91 11.61 -20.99
C ALA A 201 -12.05 10.83 -22.32
N LEU A 202 -13.14 10.07 -22.47
CA LEU A 202 -13.42 9.29 -23.67
C LEU A 202 -13.66 10.20 -24.88
N THR A 203 -14.45 11.26 -24.74
CA THR A 203 -14.74 12.22 -25.81
C THR A 203 -13.49 12.94 -26.27
N ALA A 204 -12.64 13.37 -25.33
CA ALA A 204 -11.35 13.99 -25.64
C ALA A 204 -10.44 13.05 -26.43
N TYR A 205 -10.37 11.77 -26.03
CA TYR A 205 -9.60 10.75 -26.74
C TYR A 205 -10.12 10.51 -28.17
N ARG A 206 -11.44 10.29 -28.32
CA ARG A 206 -12.06 10.05 -29.64
C ARG A 206 -11.97 11.26 -30.58
N SER A 207 -11.91 12.46 -30.03
CA SER A 207 -11.79 13.71 -30.80
C SER A 207 -10.35 14.11 -31.09
N GLY A 208 -9.36 13.28 -30.73
CA GLY A 208 -7.93 13.58 -30.92
C GLY A 208 -7.36 14.63 -29.96
N GLN A 209 -8.15 15.15 -29.02
CA GLN A 209 -7.78 16.22 -28.08
C GLN A 209 -7.18 15.64 -26.80
N LYS A 210 -6.03 14.97 -26.93
CA LYS A 210 -5.39 14.23 -25.81
C LYS A 210 -5.03 15.11 -24.62
N ASP A 211 -4.73 16.38 -24.86
CA ASP A 211 -4.48 17.42 -23.85
C ASP A 211 -5.71 17.71 -22.97
N LYS A 212 -6.92 17.43 -23.48
CA LYS A 212 -8.20 17.72 -22.81
C LYS A 212 -8.81 16.54 -22.06
N ILE A 213 -8.14 15.39 -22.01
CA ILE A 213 -8.60 14.19 -21.26
C ILE A 213 -8.90 14.50 -19.78
N ARG A 214 -8.31 15.57 -19.24
CA ARG A 214 -8.41 15.98 -17.82
C ARG A 214 -9.24 17.25 -17.59
N PHE A 215 -9.86 17.79 -18.63
CA PHE A 215 -10.59 19.06 -18.60
C PHE A 215 -12.04 18.87 -18.13
N ILE A 216 -12.22 18.53 -16.85
CA ILE A 216 -13.55 18.47 -16.20
C ILE A 216 -14.18 19.88 -16.12
N LYS A 217 -13.34 20.92 -16.10
CA LYS A 217 -13.74 22.32 -15.90
C LYS A 217 -14.50 22.94 -17.08
N SER A 218 -14.31 22.49 -18.31
CA SER A 218 -14.97 23.08 -19.49
C SER A 218 -16.29 22.42 -19.86
N PHE A 219 -16.63 21.29 -19.23
CA PHE A 219 -17.86 20.55 -19.52
C PHE A 219 -19.00 20.88 -18.54
N VAL A 220 -18.68 21.30 -17.30
CA VAL A 220 -19.69 21.48 -16.22
C VAL A 220 -20.25 22.91 -16.10
N PRO A 221 -19.45 24.00 -16.12
CA PRO A 221 -19.98 25.36 -15.93
C PRO A 221 -20.95 25.78 -17.03
N ASN A 222 -20.66 25.39 -18.28
CA ASN A 222 -21.51 25.73 -19.43
C ASN A 222 -22.83 24.95 -19.46
N PHE A 223 -22.99 23.91 -18.63
CA PHE A 223 -24.25 23.16 -18.54
C PHE A 223 -25.27 23.87 -17.63
N LEU A 224 -24.82 24.72 -16.71
CA LEU A 224 -25.68 25.43 -15.75
C LEU A 224 -26.12 26.81 -16.25
N ASP A 225 -25.33 27.42 -17.15
CA ASP A 225 -25.66 28.72 -17.73
C ASP A 225 -26.73 28.62 -18.83
N ASP A 226 -26.85 27.48 -19.51
CA ASP A 226 -27.88 27.28 -20.56
C ASP A 226 -29.30 27.12 -20.00
N PHE A 227 -29.47 26.75 -18.72
CA PHE A 227 -30.80 26.70 -18.06
C PHE A 227 -31.22 28.02 -17.41
N ARG A 228 -30.40 29.07 -17.49
CA ARG A 228 -30.69 30.40 -16.93
C ARG A 228 -31.14 31.43 -17.95
N LYS A 229 -31.30 31.06 -19.22
CA LYS A 229 -31.91 31.96 -20.20
C LYS A 229 -33.44 31.93 -20.04
N PRO A 230 -34.09 33.02 -19.59
CA PRO A 230 -35.53 33.12 -19.74
C PRO A 230 -35.85 33.20 -21.24
N SER A 231 -36.83 32.40 -21.66
CA SER A 231 -37.55 32.55 -22.93
C SER A 231 -38.27 33.88 -23.00
#